data_AF-K2GKA3-F1
#
_entry.id   AF-K2GKA3-F1
#
_cell.length_a   1.000
_cell.length_b   1.000
_cell.length_c   1.000
_cell.angle_alpha   90.00
_cell.angle_beta   90.00
_cell.angle_gamma   90.00
#
_symmetry.space_group_name_H-M   'P 1'
#
loop_
_entity.id
_entity.type
_entity.pdbx_description
1 polymer ?
#
loop_
_entity_poly.entity_id
_entity_poly.type
_entity_poly.pdbx_seq_one_letter_code
_entity_poly.pdbx_strand_id
1 'polypeptide(L)'
;MGELKQQGNVENILETAMQIPGVKVSRDEFLTNIFAGRKSSEQLAEIIEKGPYHAGVKKKEIDNLANSYILKRTLTSTSISFGTGLPGGLAMAGTIPADTIQFFGLALRLAQELAYLYGHENLWLEEHLDTEKARDNMILYLGVMFGASGSASVIKVTTSGLSKQVLKKLPQKALTRTLYYPIIKKVSGYIGVKVTKNSFAKGVSKVVPVLGGVVSGGVTYYTMKPMGKRLAATLSETLILTEDDITKEWEELEKEFPEIIDIKTGE
;
A
#
# COMPACT_ATOMS: atom_id res chain seq x y z
N MET A 1 -18.06 -15.53 -11.70
CA MET A 1 -17.96 -14.39 -12.66
C MET A 1 -17.87 -13.01 -11.98
N GLY A 2 -18.50 -12.76 -10.82
CA GLY A 2 -18.45 -11.45 -10.13
C GLY A 2 -17.11 -11.07 -9.50
N GLU A 3 -16.35 -12.03 -8.98
CA GLU A 3 -15.00 -11.78 -8.39
C GLU A 3 -13.95 -11.47 -9.46
N LEU A 4 -13.96 -12.18 -10.59
CA LEU A 4 -13.03 -11.96 -11.70
C LEU A 4 -13.21 -10.57 -12.34
N LYS A 5 -14.46 -10.04 -12.40
CA LYS A 5 -14.73 -8.66 -12.82
C LYS A 5 -14.24 -7.62 -11.82
N GLN A 6 -14.29 -7.90 -10.51
CA GLN A 6 -13.84 -6.97 -9.47
C GLN A 6 -12.32 -6.89 -9.40
N GLN A 7 -11.64 -8.02 -9.56
CA GLN A 7 -10.20 -8.06 -9.74
C GLN A 7 -9.80 -7.24 -10.99
N GLY A 8 -10.37 -7.52 -12.16
CA GLY A 8 -10.09 -6.69 -13.36
C GLY A 8 -10.33 -5.18 -13.19
N ASN A 9 -11.18 -4.74 -12.27
CA ASN A 9 -11.40 -3.32 -12.00
C ASN A 9 -10.30 -2.66 -11.15
N VAL A 10 -9.71 -3.35 -10.17
CA VAL A 10 -8.68 -2.76 -9.31
C VAL A 10 -7.38 -2.58 -10.07
N GLU A 11 -6.98 -3.59 -10.82
CA GLU A 11 -5.80 -3.55 -11.67
C GLU A 11 -5.88 -2.40 -12.69
N ASN A 12 -7.04 -2.22 -13.34
CA ASN A 12 -7.26 -1.09 -14.25
C ASN A 12 -7.16 0.28 -13.55
N ILE A 13 -7.60 0.39 -12.29
CA ILE A 13 -7.47 1.64 -11.51
C ILE A 13 -6.03 1.90 -11.16
N LEU A 14 -5.29 0.87 -10.74
CA LEU A 14 -3.87 0.98 -10.45
C LEU A 14 -3.15 1.50 -11.69
N GLU A 15 -3.35 0.85 -12.83
CA GLU A 15 -2.72 1.25 -14.10
C GLU A 15 -3.11 2.67 -14.51
N THR A 16 -4.39 3.02 -14.46
CA THR A 16 -4.88 4.35 -14.86
C THR A 16 -4.39 5.44 -13.91
N ALA A 17 -4.46 5.21 -12.60
CA ALA A 17 -4.02 6.17 -11.59
C ALA A 17 -2.49 6.37 -11.62
N MET A 18 -1.73 5.32 -11.96
CA MET A 18 -0.28 5.39 -12.12
C MET A 18 0.17 6.24 -13.31
N GLN A 19 -0.67 6.37 -14.35
CA GLN A 19 -0.39 7.25 -15.49
C GLN A 19 -0.54 8.74 -15.16
N ILE A 20 -1.13 9.10 -14.02
CA ILE A 20 -1.25 10.50 -13.61
C ILE A 20 0.15 11.03 -13.28
N PRO A 21 0.57 12.16 -13.89
CA PRO A 21 1.85 12.79 -13.59
C PRO A 21 2.03 13.04 -12.09
N GLY A 22 3.15 12.56 -11.56
CA GLY A 22 3.45 12.69 -10.13
C GLY A 22 2.78 11.63 -9.24
N VAL A 23 2.10 10.61 -9.73
CA VAL A 23 1.72 9.46 -8.88
C VAL A 23 2.88 8.51 -8.67
N LYS A 24 3.66 8.25 -9.72
CA LYS A 24 4.89 7.46 -9.63
C LYS A 24 5.96 8.19 -8.80
N VAL A 25 6.61 7.45 -7.91
CA VAL A 25 7.69 7.94 -7.06
C VAL A 25 8.97 7.18 -7.40
N SER A 26 10.00 7.91 -7.83
CA SER A 26 11.36 7.39 -7.93
C SER A 26 11.91 7.19 -6.51
N ARG A 27 12.23 5.95 -6.14
CA ARG A 27 12.71 5.62 -4.79
C ARG A 27 13.97 6.41 -4.44
N ASP A 28 14.95 6.40 -5.34
CA ASP A 28 16.26 6.98 -5.06
C ASP A 28 16.20 8.49 -5.03
N GLU A 29 15.43 9.10 -5.94
CA GLU A 29 15.20 10.55 -5.94
C GLU A 29 14.45 10.98 -4.67
N PHE A 30 13.43 10.22 -4.26
CA PHE A 30 12.66 10.48 -3.05
C PHE A 30 13.52 10.40 -1.79
N LEU A 31 14.28 9.31 -1.63
CA LEU A 31 15.16 9.12 -0.47
C LEU A 31 16.28 10.17 -0.45
N THR A 32 16.87 10.47 -1.62
CA THR A 32 17.85 11.55 -1.78
C THR A 32 17.26 12.87 -1.31
N ASN A 33 16.10 13.26 -1.81
CA ASN A 33 15.46 14.53 -1.45
C ASN A 33 15.09 14.61 0.04
N ILE A 34 14.72 13.50 0.67
CA ILE A 34 14.39 13.47 2.10
C ILE A 34 15.62 13.64 2.98
N PHE A 35 16.68 12.91 2.66
CA PHE A 35 17.86 12.79 3.51
C PHE A 35 19.00 13.75 3.12
N ALA A 36 18.90 14.41 1.95
CA ALA A 36 19.80 15.48 1.55
C ALA A 36 19.83 16.59 2.60
N GLY A 37 21.05 17.00 2.99
CA GLY A 37 21.27 17.99 4.03
C GLY A 37 20.95 17.53 5.46
N ARG A 38 20.46 16.30 5.65
CA ARG A 38 20.22 15.69 6.98
C ARG A 38 21.27 14.64 7.34
N LYS A 39 21.90 14.03 6.34
CA LYS A 39 22.84 12.91 6.45
C LYS A 39 24.09 13.21 5.62
N SER A 40 25.22 12.58 5.97
CA SER A 40 26.44 12.69 5.17
C SER A 40 26.27 11.99 3.82
N SER A 41 27.15 12.28 2.86
CA SER A 41 27.13 11.63 1.54
C SER A 41 27.31 10.11 1.65
N GLU A 42 28.14 9.65 2.58
CA GLU A 42 28.37 8.23 2.84
C GLU A 42 27.11 7.57 3.40
N GLN A 43 26.50 8.17 4.42
CA GLN A 43 25.25 7.64 4.98
C GLN A 43 24.11 7.69 3.97
N LEU A 44 24.06 8.71 3.10
CA LEU A 44 23.08 8.78 2.04
C LEU A 44 23.24 7.63 1.05
N ALA A 45 24.47 7.30 0.64
CA ALA A 45 24.74 6.15 -0.21
C ALA A 45 24.25 4.84 0.45
N GLU A 46 24.50 4.65 1.76
CA GLU A 46 23.98 3.50 2.49
C GLU A 46 22.45 3.47 2.55
N ILE A 47 21.79 4.63 2.70
CA ILE A 47 20.32 4.73 2.70
C ILE A 47 19.74 4.28 1.36
N ILE A 48 20.35 4.69 0.25
CA ILE A 48 19.92 4.27 -1.09
C ILE A 48 20.09 2.76 -1.25
N GLU A 49 21.24 2.21 -0.87
CA GLU A 49 21.55 0.79 -1.02
C GLU A 49 20.71 -0.12 -0.11
N LYS A 50 20.68 0.17 1.21
CA LYS A 50 20.16 -0.75 2.24
C LYS A 50 18.79 -0.33 2.80
N GLY A 51 18.33 0.87 2.46
CA GLY A 51 17.16 1.50 3.05
C GLY A 51 17.47 2.25 4.36
N PRO A 52 16.62 3.20 4.78
CA PRO A 52 16.93 4.12 5.89
C PRO A 52 17.28 3.42 7.20
N TYR A 53 16.49 2.42 7.61
CA TYR A 53 16.69 1.75 8.89
C TYR A 53 18.01 0.98 8.96
N HIS A 54 18.32 0.19 7.92
CA HIS A 54 19.56 -0.59 7.85
C HIS A 54 20.81 0.28 7.64
N ALA A 55 20.65 1.51 7.14
CA ALA A 55 21.70 2.53 7.08
C ALA A 55 21.87 3.32 8.40
N GLY A 56 21.31 2.83 9.50
CA GLY A 56 21.47 3.40 10.84
C GLY A 56 20.56 4.61 11.13
N VAL A 57 19.57 4.92 10.28
CA VAL A 57 18.56 5.93 10.62
C VAL A 57 17.63 5.36 11.69
N LYS A 58 17.54 6.07 12.83
CA LYS A 58 16.73 5.61 13.96
C LYS A 58 15.26 5.48 13.54
N LYS A 59 14.60 4.39 13.92
CA LYS A 59 13.16 4.16 13.68
C LYS A 59 12.29 5.37 14.02
N LYS A 60 12.54 6.05 15.15
CA LYS A 60 11.81 7.27 15.54
C LYS A 60 11.93 8.42 14.52
N GLU A 61 13.09 8.57 13.88
CA GLU A 61 13.31 9.57 12.83
C GLU A 61 12.50 9.22 11.58
N ILE A 62 12.51 7.94 11.18
CA ILE A 62 11.71 7.40 10.08
C ILE A 62 10.21 7.62 10.35
N ASP A 63 9.72 7.28 11.54
CA ASP A 63 8.32 7.46 11.95
C ASP A 63 7.90 8.94 11.93
N ASN A 64 8.79 9.84 12.33
CA ASN A 64 8.54 11.29 12.26
C ASN A 64 8.43 11.78 10.82
N LEU A 65 9.35 11.35 9.95
CA LEU A 65 9.31 11.67 8.51
C LEU A 65 8.03 11.13 7.86
N ALA A 66 7.62 9.90 8.19
CA ALA A 66 6.39 9.29 7.71
C ALA A 66 5.17 10.14 8.10
N ASN A 67 5.12 10.59 9.36
CA ASN A 67 4.06 11.47 9.84
C ASN A 67 4.01 12.82 9.12
N SER A 68 5.17 13.42 8.83
CA SER A 68 5.25 14.64 8.04
C SER A 68 4.73 14.43 6.61
N TYR A 69 5.03 13.29 5.98
CA TYR A 69 4.57 12.97 4.63
C TYR A 69 3.07 12.65 4.57
N ILE A 70 2.54 11.92 5.55
CA ILE A 70 1.09 11.72 5.70
C ILE A 70 0.40 13.08 5.78
N LEU A 71 0.90 14.00 6.61
CA LEU A 71 0.32 15.34 6.73
C LEU A 71 0.44 16.13 5.41
N LYS A 72 1.63 16.15 4.80
CA LYS A 72 1.89 16.83 3.51
C LYS A 72 0.94 16.35 2.42
N ARG A 73 0.77 15.03 2.26
CA ARG A 73 -0.12 14.45 1.25
C ARG A 73 -1.59 14.64 1.58
N THR A 74 -1.95 14.57 2.86
CA THR A 74 -3.30 14.90 3.32
C THR A 74 -3.64 16.36 2.94
N LEU A 75 -2.77 17.33 3.21
CA LEU A 75 -2.99 18.74 2.83
C LEU A 75 -2.94 18.98 1.31
N THR A 76 -2.05 18.28 0.58
CA THR A 76 -2.02 18.37 -0.89
C THR A 76 -3.33 17.86 -1.48
N SER A 77 -3.86 16.77 -0.92
CA SER A 77 -5.13 16.16 -1.34
C SER A 77 -6.36 17.05 -1.08
N THR A 78 -6.30 17.95 -0.10
CA THR A 78 -7.36 18.95 0.12
C THR A 78 -7.30 20.09 -0.89
N SER A 79 -6.09 20.40 -1.37
CA SER A 79 -5.78 21.55 -2.23
C SER A 79 -6.02 21.28 -3.72
N ILE A 80 -5.98 20.01 -4.14
CA ILE A 80 -6.27 19.55 -5.52
C ILE A 80 -7.79 19.57 -5.83
N SER A 81 -8.61 20.18 -4.96
CA SER A 81 -10.04 20.32 -5.18
C SER A 81 -10.35 21.27 -6.34
N PHE A 82 -10.74 20.70 -7.48
CA PHE A 82 -11.39 21.33 -8.63
C PHE A 82 -10.57 22.37 -9.41
N GLY A 83 -9.85 21.95 -10.45
CA GLY A 83 -9.46 22.90 -11.50
C GLY A 83 -8.53 22.40 -12.60
N THR A 84 -7.62 21.47 -12.31
CA THR A 84 -6.61 21.04 -13.28
C THR A 84 -6.90 19.63 -13.75
N GLY A 85 -7.44 19.54 -14.96
CA GLY A 85 -7.87 18.31 -15.60
C GLY A 85 -6.86 17.18 -15.50
N LEU A 86 -7.39 15.97 -15.35
CA LEU A 86 -6.77 14.80 -15.95
C LEU A 86 -6.29 15.21 -17.36
N PRO A 87 -5.04 14.90 -17.76
CA PRO A 87 -4.61 15.10 -19.13
C PRO A 87 -5.70 14.53 -20.04
N GLY A 88 -6.23 15.34 -20.96
CA GLY A 88 -7.44 15.05 -21.75
C GLY A 88 -7.38 13.80 -22.64
N GLY A 89 -6.37 12.94 -22.47
CA GLY A 89 -6.20 11.63 -23.09
C GLY A 89 -6.43 10.44 -22.16
N LEU A 90 -6.74 10.61 -20.87
CA LEU A 90 -7.18 9.50 -19.98
C LEU A 90 -8.64 9.12 -20.25
N ALA A 91 -9.00 8.99 -21.52
CA ALA A 91 -10.20 8.28 -21.91
C ALA A 91 -10.00 6.79 -21.56
N MET A 92 -11.05 6.17 -21.00
CA MET A 92 -11.29 4.73 -20.93
C MET A 92 -10.89 3.98 -19.65
N ALA A 93 -11.73 4.15 -18.63
CA ALA A 93 -12.54 3.03 -18.14
C ALA A 93 -13.93 3.60 -17.86
N GLY A 94 -14.87 3.49 -18.83
CA GLY A 94 -16.17 4.20 -18.81
C GLY A 94 -17.07 3.95 -17.59
N THR A 95 -16.64 3.12 -16.64
CA THR A 95 -17.33 2.79 -15.39
C THR A 95 -16.72 3.43 -14.14
N ILE A 96 -15.54 4.06 -14.19
CA ILE A 96 -14.84 4.56 -13.00
C ILE A 96 -14.80 6.09 -12.99
N PRO A 97 -15.35 6.75 -11.96
CA PRO A 97 -15.31 8.20 -11.83
C PRO A 97 -13.88 8.77 -11.75
N ALA A 98 -13.66 9.92 -12.39
CA ALA A 98 -12.36 10.61 -12.44
C ALA A 98 -11.83 11.04 -11.06
N ASP A 99 -12.71 11.39 -10.13
CA ASP A 99 -12.38 11.72 -8.74
C ASP A 99 -11.87 10.49 -7.97
N THR A 100 -12.39 9.30 -8.28
CA THR A 100 -11.91 8.03 -7.74
C THR A 100 -10.51 7.74 -8.24
N ILE A 101 -10.25 7.87 -9.54
CA ILE A 101 -8.92 7.70 -10.12
C ILE A 101 -7.90 8.67 -9.50
N GLN A 102 -8.26 9.95 -9.32
CA GLN A 102 -7.42 10.94 -8.64
C GLN A 102 -7.15 10.58 -7.17
N PHE A 103 -8.17 10.15 -6.43
CA PHE A 103 -8.00 9.71 -5.05
C PHE A 103 -7.02 8.54 -4.95
N PHE A 104 -7.18 7.53 -5.81
CA PHE A 104 -6.27 6.39 -5.86
C PHE A 104 -4.86 6.83 -6.24
N GLY A 105 -4.69 7.78 -7.18
CA GLY A 105 -3.37 8.35 -7.48
C GLY A 105 -2.68 8.94 -6.25
N LEU A 106 -3.41 9.69 -5.43
CA LEU A 106 -2.88 10.25 -4.18
C LEU A 106 -2.54 9.18 -3.14
N ALA A 107 -3.41 8.17 -2.99
CA ALA A 107 -3.18 7.05 -2.09
C ALA A 107 -1.96 6.22 -2.52
N LEU A 108 -1.83 5.93 -3.82
CA LEU A 108 -0.71 5.20 -4.42
C LEU A 108 0.62 5.93 -4.24
N ARG A 109 0.62 7.25 -4.45
CA ARG A 109 1.81 8.04 -4.20
C ARG A 109 2.23 7.97 -2.73
N LEU A 110 1.28 8.16 -1.80
CA LEU A 110 1.57 8.07 -0.37
C LEU A 110 2.05 6.66 0.03
N ALA A 111 1.47 5.61 -0.54
CA ALA A 111 1.89 4.23 -0.29
C ALA A 111 3.36 3.99 -0.67
N GLN A 112 3.77 4.45 -1.86
CA GLN A 112 5.16 4.35 -2.32
C GLN A 112 6.11 5.14 -1.41
N GLU A 113 5.77 6.39 -1.08
CA GLU A 113 6.60 7.26 -0.22
C GLU A 113 6.81 6.62 1.16
N LEU A 114 5.76 6.03 1.74
CA LEU A 114 5.88 5.31 3.01
C LEU A 114 6.71 4.03 2.85
N ALA A 115 6.42 3.18 1.86
CA ALA A 115 7.16 1.94 1.64
C ALA A 115 8.67 2.17 1.48
N TYR A 116 9.07 3.17 0.68
CA TYR A 116 10.48 3.51 0.49
C TYR A 116 11.14 4.06 1.74
N LEU A 117 10.43 4.89 2.51
CA LEU A 117 10.93 5.42 3.77
C LEU A 117 11.18 4.33 4.81
N TYR A 118 10.38 3.26 4.79
CA TYR A 118 10.57 2.07 5.62
C TYR A 118 11.49 1.01 4.98
N GLY A 119 12.16 1.33 3.87
CA GLY A 119 13.24 0.52 3.30
C GLY A 119 12.80 -0.56 2.31
N HIS A 120 11.57 -0.52 1.80
CA HIS A 120 11.15 -1.45 0.75
C HIS A 120 11.87 -1.15 -0.58
N GLU A 121 11.98 -2.19 -1.40
CA GLU A 121 12.58 -2.15 -2.75
C GLU A 121 11.82 -1.19 -3.67
N ASN A 122 12.49 -0.77 -4.75
CA ASN A 122 11.83 0.00 -5.79
C ASN A 122 10.68 -0.81 -6.40
N LEU A 123 9.50 -0.20 -6.54
CA LEU A 123 8.31 -0.84 -7.10
C LEU A 123 8.26 -0.72 -8.64
N TRP A 124 9.32 -0.19 -9.27
CA TRP A 124 9.33 0.20 -10.67
C TRP A 124 10.63 -0.17 -11.42
N LEU A 125 10.47 -0.82 -12.59
CA LEU A 125 11.45 -0.85 -13.68
C LEU A 125 10.93 0.12 -14.75
N GLU A 126 11.78 1.03 -15.22
CA GLU A 126 11.59 1.80 -16.47
C GLU A 126 10.13 2.21 -16.77
N GLU A 127 9.53 3.01 -15.89
CA GLU A 127 8.17 3.60 -16.08
C GLU A 127 6.96 2.65 -16.00
N HIS A 128 7.15 1.36 -15.72
CA HIS A 128 6.05 0.38 -15.55
C HIS A 128 6.10 -0.29 -14.17
N LEU A 129 4.95 -0.85 -13.72
CA LEU A 129 4.95 -1.77 -12.58
C LEU A 129 5.89 -2.92 -12.95
N ASP A 130 7.03 -2.92 -12.26
CA ASP A 130 8.21 -3.71 -12.57
C ASP A 130 7.92 -5.20 -12.72
N THR A 131 7.07 -5.68 -11.83
CA THR A 131 6.76 -7.09 -11.67
C THR A 131 5.37 -7.26 -11.08
N GLU A 132 4.78 -8.44 -11.25
CA GLU A 132 3.61 -8.88 -10.50
C GLU A 132 3.78 -8.65 -8.98
N LYS A 133 4.99 -8.83 -8.43
CA LYS A 133 5.33 -8.55 -7.04
C LYS A 133 5.13 -7.08 -6.66
N ALA A 134 5.50 -6.13 -7.53
CA ALA A 134 5.30 -4.71 -7.27
C ALA A 134 3.81 -4.34 -7.25
N ARG A 135 3.02 -4.92 -8.16
CA ARG A 135 1.56 -4.76 -8.20
C ARG A 135 0.91 -5.32 -6.93
N ASP A 136 1.30 -6.53 -6.56
CA ASP A 136 0.84 -7.25 -5.38
C ASP A 136 1.12 -6.45 -4.10
N ASN A 137 2.34 -5.92 -3.95
CA ASN A 137 2.70 -5.03 -2.85
C ASN A 137 1.82 -3.78 -2.82
N MET A 138 1.54 -3.17 -3.98
CA MET A 138 0.66 -2.00 -4.07
C MET A 138 -0.76 -2.30 -3.62
N ILE A 139 -1.31 -3.44 -4.05
CA ILE A 139 -2.63 -3.92 -3.62
C ILE A 139 -2.64 -4.12 -2.10
N LEU A 140 -1.61 -4.74 -1.54
CA LEU A 140 -1.48 -4.95 -0.10
C LEU A 140 -1.38 -3.64 0.68
N TYR A 141 -0.58 -2.67 0.21
CA TYR A 141 -0.48 -1.35 0.82
C TYR A 141 -1.82 -0.62 0.83
N LEU A 142 -2.52 -0.60 -0.30
CA LEU A 142 -3.87 -0.06 -0.38
C LEU A 142 -4.83 -0.83 0.53
N GLY A 143 -4.70 -2.15 0.59
CA GLY A 143 -5.41 -3.02 1.52
C GLY A 143 -5.28 -2.52 2.96
N VAL A 144 -4.06 -2.32 3.44
CA VAL A 144 -3.80 -1.81 4.80
C VAL A 144 -4.39 -0.42 4.99
N MET A 145 -4.18 0.48 4.01
CA MET A 145 -4.74 1.82 4.04
C MET A 145 -6.27 1.78 4.22
N PHE A 146 -6.97 1.00 3.39
CA PHE A 146 -8.42 0.85 3.43
C PHE A 146 -8.94 -0.07 4.55
N GLY A 147 -8.05 -0.69 5.33
CA GLY A 147 -8.39 -1.58 6.43
C GLY A 147 -8.93 -2.94 5.97
N ALA A 148 -8.42 -3.46 4.86
CA ALA A 148 -8.68 -4.81 4.41
C ALA A 148 -8.01 -5.82 5.36
N SER A 149 -8.81 -6.71 5.91
CA SER A 149 -8.41 -7.93 6.62
C SER A 149 -7.22 -8.66 5.97
N GLY A 150 -6.32 -9.21 6.79
CA GLY A 150 -5.12 -9.93 6.36
C GLY A 150 -3.99 -9.13 5.71
N SER A 151 -4.27 -7.97 5.11
CA SER A 151 -3.28 -7.22 4.33
C SER A 151 -2.05 -6.80 5.15
N ALA A 152 -2.25 -6.40 6.41
CA ALA A 152 -1.16 -6.00 7.30
C ALA A 152 -0.26 -7.20 7.66
N SER A 153 -0.88 -8.33 7.99
CA SER A 153 -0.18 -9.57 8.36
C SER A 153 0.62 -10.13 7.18
N VAL A 154 0.10 -10.06 5.95
CA VAL A 154 0.86 -10.44 4.75
C VAL A 154 2.11 -9.58 4.60
N ILE A 155 1.99 -8.25 4.74
CA ILE A 155 3.16 -7.36 4.66
C ILE A 155 4.19 -7.76 5.72
N LYS A 156 3.76 -7.90 6.98
CA LYS A 156 4.65 -8.27 8.10
C LYS A 156 5.38 -9.61 7.88
N VAL A 157 4.68 -10.63 7.39
CA VAL A 157 5.25 -11.96 7.13
C VAL A 157 6.19 -11.93 5.92
N THR A 158 5.84 -11.20 4.86
CA THR A 158 6.61 -11.23 3.59
C THR A 158 7.82 -10.30 3.59
N THR A 159 7.81 -9.25 4.43
CA THR A 159 8.89 -8.25 4.45
C THR A 159 9.78 -8.37 5.68
N SER A 160 9.44 -9.25 6.63
CA SER A 160 10.36 -9.61 7.69
C SER A 160 11.51 -10.43 7.10
N GLY A 161 12.74 -10.09 7.50
CA GLY A 161 13.93 -10.89 7.17
C GLY A 161 13.91 -12.19 7.97
N LEU A 162 13.03 -13.12 7.59
CA LEU A 162 12.75 -14.35 8.34
C LEU A 162 14.03 -15.13 8.60
N SER A 163 14.30 -15.42 9.87
CA SER A 163 15.38 -16.32 10.24
C SER A 163 15.09 -17.73 9.74
N LYS A 164 16.14 -18.54 9.57
CA LYS A 164 16.00 -19.98 9.27
C LYS A 164 15.18 -20.74 10.32
N GLN A 165 15.05 -20.21 11.53
CA GLN A 165 14.29 -20.83 12.62
C GLN A 165 12.79 -20.56 12.49
N VAL A 166 12.40 -19.34 12.10
CA VAL A 166 11.00 -19.03 11.76
C VAL A 166 10.54 -19.83 10.54
N LEU A 167 11.37 -19.90 9.50
CA LEU A 167 11.08 -20.69 8.30
C LEU A 167 10.83 -22.17 8.58
N LYS A 168 11.39 -22.72 9.68
CA LYS A 168 11.14 -24.11 10.11
C LYS A 168 9.85 -24.26 10.90
N LYS A 169 9.41 -23.21 11.61
CA LYS A 169 8.14 -23.18 12.35
C LYS A 169 6.96 -22.95 11.41
N LEU A 170 7.18 -22.18 10.34
CA LEU A 170 6.22 -22.02 9.27
C LEU A 170 6.21 -23.25 8.35
N PRO A 171 5.07 -23.61 7.74
CA PRO A 171 5.05 -24.59 6.65
C PRO A 171 6.11 -24.21 5.60
N GLN A 172 6.91 -25.15 5.07
CA GLN A 172 7.94 -24.81 4.05
C GLN A 172 7.35 -24.12 2.80
N LYS A 173 6.05 -24.32 2.53
CA LYS A 173 5.31 -23.67 1.45
C LYS A 173 4.79 -22.26 1.80
N ALA A 174 4.88 -21.82 3.07
CA ALA A 174 4.33 -20.58 3.67
C ALA A 174 4.64 -19.29 2.89
N LEU A 175 5.82 -19.24 2.26
CA LEU A 175 6.28 -18.07 1.51
C LEU A 175 6.15 -18.20 -0.01
N THR A 176 5.50 -19.26 -0.48
CA THR A 176 5.26 -19.40 -1.91
C THR A 176 4.12 -18.49 -2.35
N ARG A 177 4.20 -17.98 -3.58
CA ARG A 177 3.16 -17.16 -4.23
C ARG A 177 1.76 -17.75 -4.06
N THR A 178 1.66 -19.08 -4.04
CA THR A 178 0.44 -19.85 -3.90
C THR A 178 -0.37 -19.51 -2.65
N LEU A 179 0.27 -19.06 -1.56
CA LEU A 179 -0.42 -18.88 -0.27
C LEU A 179 -0.92 -17.46 -0.01
N TYR A 180 -0.23 -16.42 -0.49
CA TYR A 180 -0.70 -15.05 -0.30
C TYR A 180 -1.59 -14.55 -1.46
N TYR A 181 -1.56 -15.19 -2.63
CA TYR A 181 -2.41 -14.79 -3.76
C TYR A 181 -3.92 -14.81 -3.47
N PRO A 182 -4.49 -15.80 -2.73
CA PRO A 182 -5.89 -15.74 -2.29
C PRO A 182 -6.21 -14.50 -1.46
N ILE A 183 -5.27 -14.07 -0.61
CA ILE A 183 -5.40 -12.86 0.21
C ILE A 183 -5.39 -11.62 -0.68
N ILE A 184 -4.46 -11.53 -1.63
CA ILE A 184 -4.40 -10.44 -2.61
C ILE A 184 -5.70 -10.35 -3.40
N LYS A 185 -6.27 -11.49 -3.81
CA LYS A 185 -7.56 -11.53 -4.51
C LYS A 185 -8.70 -11.00 -3.64
N LYS A 186 -8.76 -11.39 -2.36
CA LYS A 186 -9.76 -10.87 -1.40
C LYS A 186 -9.58 -9.37 -1.13
N VAL A 187 -8.34 -8.91 -0.96
CA VAL A 187 -8.00 -7.48 -0.81
C VAL A 187 -8.40 -6.70 -2.05
N SER A 188 -8.14 -7.22 -3.24
CA SER A 188 -8.56 -6.63 -4.52
C SER A 188 -10.09 -6.55 -4.62
N GLY A 189 -10.81 -7.60 -4.24
CA GLY A 189 -12.27 -7.55 -4.13
C GLY A 189 -12.76 -6.46 -3.16
N TYR A 190 -12.14 -6.36 -1.98
CA TYR A 190 -12.47 -5.32 -0.99
C TYR A 190 -12.23 -3.90 -1.53
N ILE A 191 -11.09 -3.66 -2.17
CA ILE A 191 -10.77 -2.39 -2.83
C ILE A 191 -11.77 -2.12 -3.97
N GLY A 192 -12.05 -3.12 -4.81
CA GLY A 192 -13.00 -3.02 -5.93
C GLY A 192 -14.39 -2.61 -5.47
N VAL A 193 -14.90 -3.18 -4.36
CA VAL A 193 -16.16 -2.76 -3.75
C VAL A 193 -16.12 -1.29 -3.30
N LYS A 194 -14.99 -0.83 -2.75
CA LYS A 194 -14.80 0.59 -2.34
C LYS A 194 -14.76 1.54 -3.54
N VAL A 195 -14.36 1.06 -4.72
CA VAL A 195 -14.35 1.83 -5.97
C VAL A 195 -15.73 1.85 -6.62
N THR A 196 -16.36 0.69 -6.81
CA THR A 196 -17.53 0.56 -7.70
C THR A 196 -18.85 0.97 -7.06
N LYS A 197 -18.90 1.13 -5.73
CA LYS A 197 -20.14 1.53 -5.05
C LYS A 197 -20.37 3.03 -5.19
N ASN A 198 -21.18 3.40 -6.19
CA ASN A 198 -22.00 4.64 -6.23
C ASN A 198 -23.04 4.72 -5.07
N SER A 199 -22.78 4.14 -3.90
CA SER A 199 -23.78 3.83 -2.87
C SER A 199 -23.72 4.73 -1.63
N PHE A 200 -23.47 6.03 -1.78
CA PHE A 200 -23.57 6.98 -0.67
C PHE A 200 -24.62 8.08 -0.88
N ALA A 201 -25.65 7.82 -1.69
CA ALA A 201 -26.80 8.71 -1.80
C ALA A 201 -27.80 8.62 -0.64
N LYS A 202 -27.75 7.61 0.25
CA LYS A 202 -28.71 7.50 1.36
C LYS A 202 -28.12 6.83 2.60
N GLY A 203 -27.99 7.62 3.67
CA GLY A 203 -28.25 7.17 5.04
C GLY A 203 -27.08 6.52 5.80
N VAL A 204 -26.60 7.25 6.81
CA VAL A 204 -26.09 6.77 8.10
C VAL A 204 -25.17 5.55 8.10
N SER A 205 -23.87 5.77 8.33
CA SER A 205 -23.11 4.98 9.30
C SER A 205 -21.76 5.63 9.56
N LYS A 206 -21.59 6.10 10.80
CA LYS A 206 -20.34 6.62 11.35
C LYS A 206 -19.28 5.51 11.29
N VAL A 207 -18.15 5.79 10.65
CA VAL A 207 -16.80 5.57 11.22
C VAL A 207 -15.70 5.98 10.21
N VAL A 208 -15.92 5.98 8.90
CA VAL A 208 -15.03 6.69 7.94
C VAL A 208 -15.88 7.08 6.72
N PRO A 209 -15.90 8.34 6.24
CA PRO A 209 -16.61 8.68 5.00
C PRO A 209 -16.01 7.87 3.84
N VAL A 210 -16.79 6.91 3.35
CA VAL A 210 -16.41 6.02 2.24
C VAL A 210 -16.69 6.75 0.93
N LEU A 211 -15.70 6.69 0.04
CA LEU A 211 -15.59 7.45 -1.21
C LEU A 211 -16.77 7.17 -2.14
N GLY A 212 -17.59 8.18 -2.39
CA GLY A 212 -18.69 8.15 -3.35
C GLY A 212 -19.43 9.49 -3.38
N GLY A 213 -19.29 10.24 -4.48
CA GLY A 213 -19.79 11.61 -4.63
C GLY A 213 -18.75 12.67 -4.24
N VAL A 214 -18.85 13.86 -4.85
CA VAL A 214 -17.92 15.01 -4.76
C VAL A 214 -16.97 14.91 -3.55
N VAL A 215 -15.74 14.49 -3.84
CA VAL A 215 -14.65 14.48 -2.87
C VAL A 215 -14.31 15.94 -2.55
N SER A 216 -14.96 16.50 -1.52
CA SER A 216 -14.55 17.81 -0.99
C SER A 216 -13.22 17.65 -0.27
N GLY A 217 -12.36 18.67 -0.28
CA GLY A 217 -11.06 18.62 0.38
C GLY A 217 -11.13 18.20 1.86
N GLY A 218 -12.25 18.46 2.55
CA GLY A 218 -12.48 17.97 3.91
C GLY A 218 -12.63 16.45 4.01
N VAL A 219 -13.37 15.82 3.09
CA VAL A 219 -13.53 14.35 3.06
C VAL A 219 -12.19 13.67 2.77
N THR A 220 -11.39 14.19 1.84
CA THR A 220 -10.05 13.67 1.57
C THR A 220 -9.14 13.77 2.79
N TYR A 221 -9.22 14.88 3.54
CA TYR A 221 -8.46 15.06 4.77
C TYR A 221 -8.78 13.99 5.82
N TYR A 222 -10.06 13.76 6.09
CA TYR A 222 -10.52 12.79 7.09
C TYR A 222 -10.23 11.34 6.71
N THR A 223 -10.10 11.03 5.42
CA THR A 223 -9.87 9.67 4.93
C THR A 223 -8.38 9.37 4.73
N MET A 224 -7.60 10.28 4.12
CA MET A 224 -6.20 10.04 3.78
C MET A 224 -5.30 9.91 5.01
N LYS A 225 -5.55 10.72 6.05
CA LYS A 225 -4.76 10.69 7.29
C LYS A 225 -4.80 9.34 8.01
N PRO A 226 -5.97 8.76 8.35
CA PRO A 226 -6.01 7.44 8.99
C PRO A 226 -5.48 6.33 8.08
N MET A 227 -5.71 6.41 6.76
CA MET A 227 -5.16 5.46 5.79
C MET A 227 -3.63 5.43 5.83
N GLY A 228 -2.99 6.59 5.71
CA GLY A 228 -1.53 6.71 5.78
C GLY A 228 -0.98 6.27 7.14
N LYS A 229 -1.70 6.57 8.23
CA LYS A 229 -1.31 6.15 9.59
C LYS A 229 -1.33 4.64 9.78
N ARG A 230 -2.35 3.94 9.25
CA ARG A 230 -2.39 2.46 9.28
C ARG A 230 -1.20 1.88 8.55
N LEU A 231 -0.94 2.33 7.32
CA LEU A 231 0.17 1.82 6.53
C LEU A 231 1.53 2.11 7.19
N ALA A 232 1.75 3.34 7.66
CA ALA A 232 2.99 3.67 8.36
C ALA A 232 3.17 2.85 9.64
N ALA A 233 2.11 2.61 10.42
CA ALA A 233 2.20 1.75 11.61
C ALA A 233 2.62 0.33 11.24
N THR A 234 1.96 -0.28 10.24
CA THR A 234 2.30 -1.63 9.75
C THR A 234 3.75 -1.71 9.27
N LEU A 235 4.20 -0.79 8.42
CA LEU A 235 5.58 -0.76 7.91
C LEU A 235 6.62 -0.45 9.00
N SER A 236 6.23 0.31 10.02
CA SER A 236 7.09 0.60 11.16
C SER A 236 7.31 -0.63 12.04
N GLU A 237 6.28 -1.45 12.20
CA GLU A 237 6.37 -2.72 12.93
C GLU A 237 7.33 -3.69 12.24
N THR A 238 7.32 -3.77 10.90
CA THR A 238 8.18 -4.70 10.15
C THR A 238 9.68 -4.51 10.38
N LEU A 239 10.11 -3.33 10.82
CA LEU A 239 11.52 -3.04 11.12
C LEU A 239 12.06 -3.80 12.36
N ILE A 240 11.17 -4.24 13.24
CA ILE A 240 11.54 -4.77 14.57
C ILE A 240 10.78 -6.05 14.95
N LEU A 241 10.10 -6.70 13.98
CA LEU A 241 9.37 -7.95 14.24
C LEU A 241 10.31 -9.04 14.76
N THR A 242 9.85 -9.73 15.81
CA THR A 242 10.51 -10.93 16.33
C THR A 242 9.99 -12.19 15.65
N GLU A 243 10.66 -13.31 15.88
CA GLU A 243 10.22 -14.63 15.40
C GLU A 243 8.81 -14.99 15.87
N ASP A 244 8.49 -14.65 17.12
CA ASP A 244 7.19 -14.95 17.73
C ASP A 244 6.10 -14.03 17.19
N ASP A 245 6.42 -12.78 16.86
CA ASP A 245 5.46 -11.87 16.23
C ASP A 245 5.05 -12.40 14.85
N ILE A 246 6.02 -12.85 14.05
CA ILE A 246 5.74 -13.40 12.72
C ILE A 246 4.91 -14.68 12.81
N THR A 247 5.20 -15.55 13.80
CA THR A 247 4.41 -16.77 14.01
C THR A 247 2.95 -16.44 14.31
N LYS A 248 2.70 -15.44 15.15
CA LYS A 248 1.33 -14.97 15.44
C LYS A 248 0.64 -14.39 14.22
N GLU A 249 1.31 -13.54 13.46
CA GLU A 249 0.77 -12.98 12.22
C GLU A 249 0.41 -14.09 11.21
N TRP A 250 1.20 -15.16 11.16
CA TRP A 250 0.91 -16.32 10.34
C TRP A 250 -0.32 -17.10 10.83
N GLU A 251 -0.43 -17.36 12.14
CA GLU A 251 -1.60 -18.03 12.73
C GLU A 251 -2.90 -17.23 12.51
N GLU A 252 -2.83 -15.91 12.59
CA GLU A 252 -3.94 -15.02 12.27
C GLU A 252 -4.37 -15.13 10.81
N LEU A 253 -3.40 -15.17 9.87
CA LEU A 253 -3.68 -15.40 8.46
C LEU A 253 -4.33 -16.75 8.21
N GLU A 254 -3.84 -17.83 8.84
CA GLU A 254 -4.44 -19.16 8.70
C GLU A 254 -5.89 -19.20 9.20
N LYS A 255 -6.18 -18.51 10.31
CA LYS A 255 -7.52 -18.41 10.86
C LYS A 255 -8.46 -17.60 9.97
N GLU A 256 -7.98 -16.49 9.43
CA GLU A 256 -8.77 -15.57 8.61
C GLU A 256 -8.97 -16.08 7.17
N PHE A 257 -8.01 -16.85 6.67
CA PHE A 257 -7.99 -17.41 5.33
C PHE A 257 -7.68 -18.92 5.41
N PRO A 258 -8.65 -19.77 5.78
CA PRO A 258 -8.44 -21.21 5.93
C PRO A 258 -8.03 -21.89 4.63
N GLU A 259 -8.30 -21.28 3.47
CA GLU A 259 -7.79 -21.73 2.17
C GLU A 259 -6.24 -21.72 2.07
N ILE A 260 -5.54 -20.96 2.92
CA ILE A 260 -4.08 -21.03 3.09
C ILE A 260 -3.67 -22.39 3.68
N ILE A 261 -4.55 -23.01 4.49
CA ILE A 261 -4.35 -24.30 5.14
C ILE A 261 -4.63 -25.45 4.18
N ASP A 262 -5.69 -25.38 3.34
CA ASP A 262 -6.07 -26.47 2.42
C ASP A 262 -5.02 -26.75 1.32
N ILE A 263 -4.10 -25.82 1.06
CA ILE A 263 -2.97 -26.05 0.14
C ILE A 263 -1.87 -26.90 0.82
N LYS A 264 -1.97 -27.15 2.14
CA LYS A 264 -1.11 -28.09 2.88
C LYS A 264 -1.44 -29.57 2.61
N THR A 265 -2.65 -29.90 2.14
CA THR A 265 -3.15 -31.28 2.01
C THR A 265 -3.27 -31.80 0.58
N GLY A 266 -2.93 -30.99 -0.43
CA GLY A 266 -2.84 -31.44 -1.82
C GLY A 266 -1.54 -32.20 -2.07
N GLU A 267 -1.60 -33.53 -1.92
CA GLU A 267 -0.76 -34.50 -2.63
C GLU A 267 -1.23 -34.65 -4.09
#